data_AF-A0A934AAV9-F1
#
_entry.id   AF-A0A934AAV9-F1
#
_cell.length_a   1.000
_cell.length_b   1.000
_cell.length_c   1.000
_cell.angle_alpha   90.00
_cell.angle_beta   90.00
_cell.angle_gamma   90.00
#
_symmetry.space_group_name_H-M   'P 1'
#
loop_
_entity.id
_entity.type
_entity.pdbx_description
1 polymer ?
#
loop_
_entity_poly.entity_id
_entity_poly.type
_entity_poly.pdbx_seq_one_letter_code
_entity_poly.pdbx_strand_id
1 'polypeptide(L)' 'MSLESAHQFVSRMKEDGEFRSVASSSPGNEVLNDYLTVQGYEFDRLELIAAMAACMADLDKMMQD' A
#
# COMPACT_ATOMS: atom_id res chain seq x y z
N MET A 1 4.30 -15.52 3.48
CA MET A 1 3.47 -15.03 2.36
C MET A 1 4.25 -13.90 1.70
N SER A 2 4.17 -13.75 0.38
CA SER A 2 5.22 -13.13 -0.45
C SER A 2 4.90 -11.67 -0.80
N LEU A 3 5.94 -10.92 -1.18
CA LEU A 3 5.97 -9.59 -1.82
C LEU A 3 4.85 -9.26 -2.84
N GLU A 4 4.10 -10.27 -3.29
CA GLU A 4 2.98 -10.18 -4.21
C GLU A 4 1.82 -9.35 -3.65
N SER A 5 1.47 -9.49 -2.37
CA SER A 5 0.40 -8.69 -1.73
C SER A 5 0.76 -7.20 -1.69
N ALA A 6 2.04 -6.89 -1.46
CA ALA A 6 2.56 -5.53 -1.48
C ALA A 6 2.51 -4.91 -2.89
N HIS A 7 2.92 -5.65 -3.92
CA HIS A 7 2.82 -5.20 -5.30
C HIS A 7 1.36 -5.01 -5.74
N GLN A 8 0.47 -5.93 -5.39
CA GLN A 8 -0.97 -5.81 -5.69
C GLN A 8 -1.59 -4.59 -4.99
N PHE A 9 -1.20 -4.30 -3.76
CA PHE A 9 -1.66 -3.10 -3.05
C PHE A 9 -1.18 -1.83 -3.73
N VAL A 10 0.09 -1.75 -4.12
CA VAL A 10 0.63 -0.60 -4.85
C VAL A 10 -0.05 -0.44 -6.22
N SER A 11 -0.29 -1.53 -6.95
CA SER A 11 -1.02 -1.48 -8.23
C SER A 11 -2.44 -0.96 -8.03
N ARG A 12 -3.14 -1.47 -7.02
CA ARG A 12 -4.50 -1.02 -6.70
C ARG A 12 -4.56 0.43 -6.23
N MET A 13 -3.56 0.90 -5.48
CA MET A 13 -3.41 2.34 -5.13
C MET A 13 -3.21 3.24 -6.36
N LYS A 14 -2.60 2.72 -7.44
CA LYS A 14 -2.38 3.46 -8.69
C LYS A 14 -3.64 3.45 -9.58
N GLU A 15 -4.33 2.32 -9.64
CA GLU A 15 -5.48 2.11 -10.53
C GLU A 15 -6.82 2.58 -9.92
N ASP A 16 -6.98 2.46 -8.60
CA ASP A 16 -8.22 2.76 -7.88
C ASP A 16 -8.06 4.02 -7.03
N GLY A 17 -8.60 5.13 -7.56
CA GLY A 17 -8.56 6.43 -6.92
C GLY A 17 -9.39 6.51 -5.63
N GLU A 18 -10.45 5.71 -5.52
CA GLU A 18 -11.30 5.65 -4.32
C GLU A 18 -10.57 4.89 -3.21
N PHE A 19 -10.00 3.73 -3.54
CA PHE A 19 -9.14 2.96 -2.64
C PHE A 19 -7.98 3.80 -2.11
N ARG A 20 -7.30 4.55 -3.00
CA ARG A 20 -6.24 5.49 -2.60
C ARG A 20 -6.75 6.58 -1.66
N SER A 21 -7.93 7.14 -1.92
CA SER A 21 -8.51 8.20 -1.09
C SER A 21 -8.85 7.70 0.30
N VAL A 22 -9.43 6.50 0.41
CA VAL A 22 -9.75 5.84 1.70
C VAL A 22 -8.47 5.47 2.46
N ALA A 23 -7.49 4.87 1.79
CA ALA A 23 -6.21 4.53 2.39
C ALA A 23 -5.45 5.77 2.89
N SER A 24 -5.51 6.88 2.15
CA SER A 24 -4.84 8.15 2.51
C SER A 24 -5.60 8.99 3.53
N SER A 25 -6.93 8.85 3.61
CA SER A 25 -7.79 9.58 4.55
C SER A 25 -8.06 8.82 5.84
N SER A 26 -7.54 7.59 5.97
CA SER A 26 -7.75 6.77 7.16
C SER A 26 -7.09 7.43 8.39
N PRO A 27 -7.86 7.80 9.42
CA PRO A 27 -7.37 8.63 10.54
C PRO A 27 -6.46 7.88 11.52
N GLY A 28 -6.16 6.60 11.29
CA GLY A 28 -5.27 5.82 12.15
C GLY A 28 -4.88 4.47 11.55
N ASN A 29 -3.78 3.91 12.08
CA ASN A 29 -3.22 2.63 11.65
C ASN A 29 -4.20 1.46 11.82
N GLU A 30 -5.03 1.45 12.87
CA GLU A 30 -6.00 0.36 13.11
C GLU A 30 -7.13 0.35 12.06
N VAL A 31 -7.71 1.51 11.76
CA VAL A 31 -8.79 1.63 10.76
C VAL A 31 -8.29 1.27 9.36
N LEU A 32 -7.07 1.70 9.02
CA LEU A 32 -6.43 1.33 7.78
C LEU A 32 -6.16 -0.18 7.73
N ASN A 33 -5.66 -0.77 8.82
CA ASN A 33 -5.36 -2.20 8.88
C ASN A 33 -6.62 -3.05 8.75
N ASP A 34 -7.70 -2.70 9.45
CA ASP A 34 -9.00 -3.38 9.31
C ASP A 34 -9.53 -3.27 7.87
N TYR A 35 -9.45 -2.10 7.25
CA TYR A 35 -9.86 -1.91 5.85
C TYR A 35 -9.04 -2.78 4.89
N LEU A 36 -7.71 -2.82 5.05
CA LEU A 36 -6.83 -3.64 4.22
C LEU A 36 -7.09 -5.13 4.42
N THR A 37 -7.28 -5.56 5.66
CA THR A 37 -7.62 -6.94 6.02
C THR A 37 -8.94 -7.37 5.37
N VAL A 38 -9.98 -6.53 5.41
CA VAL A 38 -11.26 -6.77 4.73
C VAL A 38 -11.11 -6.86 3.21
N GLN A 39 -10.19 -6.10 2.63
CA GLN A 39 -9.87 -6.15 1.21
C GLN A 39 -8.97 -7.34 0.81
N GLY A 40 -8.60 -8.20 1.78
CA GLY A 40 -7.75 -9.38 1.56
C GLY A 40 -6.25 -9.07 1.60
N TYR A 41 -5.87 -7.88 2.03
CA TYR A 41 -4.50 -7.48 2.24
C TYR A 41 -4.14 -7.60 3.74
N GLU A 42 -3.59 -8.75 4.13
CA GLU A 42 -2.89 -8.87 5.41
C GLU A 42 -1.44 -8.43 5.21
N PHE A 43 -1.04 -7.39 5.94
CA PHE A 43 0.34 -6.94 6.00
C PHE A 43 0.89 -7.15 7.40
N ASP A 44 1.94 -7.95 7.51
CA ASP A 44 2.80 -7.83 8.68
C ASP A 44 3.55 -6.49 8.65
N ARG A 45 3.90 -5.97 9.83
CA ARG A 45 4.60 -4.68 9.95
C ARG A 45 5.85 -4.57 9.08
N LEU A 46 6.56 -5.68 8.89
CA LEU A 46 7.74 -5.77 8.02
C LEU A 46 7.38 -5.70 6.53
N GLU A 47 6.25 -6.27 6.13
CA GLU A 47 5.77 -6.24 4.74
C GLU A 47 5.26 -4.87 4.36
N LEU A 48 4.61 -4.17 5.30
CA LEU A 48 4.19 -2.77 5.10
C LEU A 48 5.41 -1.87 4.87
N ILE A 49 6.47 -2.03 5.67
CA ILE A 49 7.73 -1.29 5.52
C ILE A 49 8.38 -1.60 4.16
N ALA A 50 8.39 -2.87 3.75
CA ALA A 50 8.93 -3.27 2.45
C ALA A 50 8.10 -2.70 1.28
N ALA A 51 6.77 -2.70 1.39
CA ALA A 51 5.86 -2.12 0.40
C ALA A 51 6.06 -0.60 0.25
N MET A 52 6.18 0.11 1.38
CA MET A 52 6.48 1.54 1.39
C MET A 52 7.85 1.85 0.78
N ALA A 53 8.88 1.05 1.12
CA ALA A 53 10.23 1.22 0.58
C ALA A 53 10.27 0.99 -0.94
N ALA A 54 9.57 -0.05 -1.45
CA ALA A 54 9.46 -0.31 -2.87
C ALA A 54 8.71 0.83 -3.58
N CYS A 55 7.60 1.29 -3.01
CA CYS A 55 6.81 2.37 -3.59
C CYS A 55 7.58 3.71 -3.63
N MET A 56 8.39 4.01 -2.61
CA MET A 56 9.28 5.18 -2.61
C MET A 56 10.42 5.04 -3.62
N ALA A 57 11.02 3.86 -3.79
CA ALA A 57 12.06 3.61 -4.78
C ALA A 57 11.56 3.77 -6.23
N ASP A 58 10.31 3.35 -6.49
CA ASP A 58 9.65 3.58 -7.79
C ASP A 58 9.33 5.06 -8.02
N LEU A 59 8.91 5.80 -7.00
CA LEU A 59 8.68 7.24 -7.09
C LEU A 59 9.97 8.02 -7.36
N ASP A 60 11.07 7.65 -6.70
CA ASP A 60 12.38 8.29 -6.89
C ASP A 60 12.88 8.10 -8.34
N LYS A 61 12.69 6.90 -8.89
CA LYS A 61 12.98 6.63 -10.31
C LYS A 61 12.11 7.43 -11.28
N MET A 62 10.85 7.70 -10.94
CA MET A 62 9.96 8.52 -11.76
C MET A 62 10.24 10.03 -11.66
N MET A 63 10.94 10.49 -10.62
CA MET A 63 11.34 11.89 -10.44
C MET A 63 12.73 12.22 -10.99
N GLN A 64 13.53 11.20 -11.32
CA GLN A 64 14.88 11.35 -11.90
C GLN A 64 14.90 11.30 -13.45
N ASP A 65 13.76 11.13 -14.10
CA ASP A 65 13.57 11.23 -15.57
C ASP A 65 12.89 12.56 -15.93
#